data_AF-A0A2N3D9L7-F1
#
_entry.id   AF-A0A2N3D9L7-F1
#
_cell.length_a   1.000
_cell.length_b   1.000
_cell.length_c   1.000
_cell.angle_alpha   90.00
_cell.angle_beta   90.00
_cell.angle_gamma   90.00
#
_symmetry.space_group_name_H-M   'P 1'
#
loop_
_entity.id
_entity.type
_entity.pdbx_description
1 polymer ?
#
loop_
_entity_poly.entity_id
_entity_poly.type
_entity_poly.pdbx_seq_one_letter_code
_entity_poly.pdbx_strand_id
1 'polypeptide(L)'
;MSVGVAEIAAGIREARIAKALTQKELGQRVGLPQSHISKIEKGMVDLKLSSLVEIARALDLEITLVPRKALPAVEGAVRAHGTTVETSRAVSLLNEQAQIAERIKANFPDLSQVEGFQNAIRSIPRLQFDAAQLKALDEALQPAKRLKTIIEAQGGEAALAKRIEEATSALRHFRNIQVHNAPLIEAARPAYRLEEDDA
;
A
#
# COMPACT_ATOMS: atom_id res chain seq x y z
N MET A 1 -14.45 26.54 12.44
CA MET A 1 -13.10 25.95 12.62
C MET A 1 -12.21 26.42 11.49
N SER A 2 -10.95 26.73 11.74
CA SER A 2 -10.01 27.01 10.65
C SER A 2 -9.71 25.72 9.89
N VAL A 3 -9.54 25.81 8.57
CA VAL A 3 -9.23 24.66 7.71
C VAL A 3 -7.99 23.91 8.21
N GLY A 4 -6.95 24.63 8.64
CA GLY A 4 -5.70 24.03 9.13
C GLY A 4 -5.85 23.19 10.40
N VAL A 5 -6.79 23.51 11.31
CA VAL A 5 -7.02 22.67 12.51
C VAL A 5 -7.66 21.34 12.13
N ALA A 6 -8.56 21.34 11.15
CA ALA A 6 -9.18 20.11 10.65
C ALA A 6 -8.15 19.21 9.94
N GLU A 7 -7.23 19.80 9.16
CA GLU A 7 -6.15 19.07 8.49
C GLU A 7 -5.19 18.43 9.50
N ILE A 8 -4.79 19.16 10.55
CA ILE A 8 -3.94 18.62 11.62
C ILE A 8 -4.66 17.47 12.35
N ALA A 9 -5.94 17.64 12.70
CA ALA A 9 -6.72 16.59 13.36
C ALA A 9 -6.85 15.33 12.50
N ALA A 10 -7.07 15.49 11.19
CA ALA A 10 -7.08 14.39 10.24
C ALA A 10 -5.71 13.70 10.14
N GLY A 11 -4.61 14.46 10.05
CA GLY A 11 -3.26 13.92 10.01
C GLY A 11 -2.89 13.10 11.26
N ILE A 12 -3.30 13.54 12.46
CA ILE A 12 -3.13 12.76 13.70
C ILE A 12 -3.86 11.41 13.60
N ARG A 13 -5.12 11.45 13.14
CA ARG A 13 -5.94 10.23 12.99
C ARG A 13 -5.33 9.27 11.99
N GLU A 14 -4.89 9.75 10.84
CA GLU A 14 -4.28 8.95 9.77
C GLU A 14 -2.99 8.30 10.26
N ALA A 15 -2.09 9.07 10.89
CA ALA A 15 -0.85 8.54 11.44
C ALA A 15 -1.08 7.50 12.54
N ARG A 16 -2.09 7.72 13.41
CA ARG A 16 -2.49 6.70 14.40
C ARG A 16 -2.91 5.39 13.74
N ILE A 17 -3.74 5.47 12.71
CA ILE A 17 -4.23 4.29 11.97
C ILE A 17 -3.08 3.60 11.24
N ALA A 18 -2.16 4.35 10.63
CA ALA A 18 -0.98 3.82 9.94
C ALA A 18 -0.06 3.03 10.89
N LYS A 19 -0.01 3.43 12.17
CA LYS A 19 0.72 2.70 13.22
C LYS A 19 -0.09 1.59 13.89
N ALA A 20 -1.27 1.26 13.36
CA ALA A 20 -2.20 0.27 13.89
C ALA A 20 -2.57 0.49 15.38
N LEU A 21 -2.58 1.74 15.85
CA LEU A 21 -2.92 2.07 17.23
C LEU A 21 -4.41 2.38 17.35
N THR A 22 -5.04 1.90 18.43
CA THR A 22 -6.35 2.39 18.88
C THR A 22 -6.21 3.77 19.52
N GLN A 23 -7.32 4.52 19.60
CA GLN A 23 -7.35 5.80 20.32
C GLN A 23 -6.97 5.65 21.80
N LYS A 24 -7.26 4.48 22.40
CA LYS A 24 -6.89 4.16 23.79
C LYS A 24 -5.38 3.99 23.92
N GLU A 25 -4.74 3.25 23.02
CA GLU A 25 -3.29 3.04 23.05
C GLU A 25 -2.52 4.34 22.78
N LEU A 26 -2.98 5.17 21.84
CA LEU A 26 -2.40 6.49 21.66
C LEU A 26 -2.55 7.32 22.95
N GLY A 27 -3.75 7.35 23.53
CA GLY A 27 -4.01 8.03 24.79
C GLY A 27 -3.08 7.58 25.92
N GLN A 28 -2.86 6.28 26.08
CA GLN A 28 -1.93 5.73 27.07
C GLN A 28 -0.48 6.22 26.85
N ARG A 29 -0.03 6.32 25.59
CA ARG A 29 1.33 6.79 25.27
C ARG A 29 1.56 8.26 25.60
N VAL A 30 0.52 9.09 25.50
CA VAL A 30 0.61 10.55 25.71
C VAL A 30 -0.05 11.01 27.01
N GLY A 31 -0.47 10.08 27.88
CA GLY A 31 -1.13 10.40 29.15
C GLY A 31 -2.52 11.03 29.02
N LEU A 32 -3.25 10.78 27.92
CA LEU A 32 -4.58 11.34 27.66
C LEU A 32 -5.67 10.25 27.66
N PRO A 33 -6.90 10.54 28.12
CA PRO A 33 -8.03 9.63 27.97
C PRO A 33 -8.39 9.38 26.50
N GLN A 34 -8.87 8.17 26.18
CA GLN A 34 -9.33 7.81 24.84
C GLN A 34 -10.40 8.79 24.31
N SER A 35 -11.31 9.24 25.17
CA SER A 35 -12.35 10.20 24.81
C SER A 35 -11.77 11.56 24.41
N HIS A 36 -10.63 11.95 24.99
CA HIS A 36 -9.93 13.18 24.65
C HIS A 36 -9.26 13.06 23.28
N ILE A 37 -8.56 11.94 23.02
CA ILE A 37 -8.00 11.63 21.69
C ILE A 37 -9.11 11.64 20.62
N SER A 38 -10.28 11.06 20.91
CA SER A 38 -11.42 11.07 19.99
C SER A 38 -11.91 12.48 19.65
N LYS A 39 -11.94 13.40 20.63
CA LYS A 39 -12.32 14.80 20.39
C LYS A 39 -11.23 15.57 19.62
N ILE A 40 -9.96 15.30 19.90
CA ILE A 40 -8.82 15.87 19.17
C ILE A 40 -8.89 15.46 17.68
N GLU A 41 -9.06 14.18 17.39
CA GLU A 41 -9.19 13.67 16.01
C GLU A 41 -10.41 14.20 15.26
N LYS A 42 -11.41 14.75 15.97
CA LYS A 42 -12.58 15.42 15.39
C LYS A 42 -12.41 16.94 15.27
N GLY A 43 -11.26 17.49 15.68
CA GLY A 43 -11.02 18.94 15.72
C GLY A 43 -11.86 19.67 16.77
N MET A 44 -12.46 18.95 17.72
CA MET A 44 -13.40 19.53 18.71
C MET A 44 -12.71 20.11 19.94
N VAL A 45 -11.38 20.15 19.97
CA VAL A 45 -10.57 20.61 21.11
C VAL A 45 -9.56 21.63 20.62
N ASP A 46 -9.43 22.73 21.36
CA ASP A 46 -8.29 23.63 21.21
C ASP A 46 -7.08 23.03 21.93
N LEU A 47 -6.21 22.38 21.15
CA LEU A 47 -5.09 21.61 21.66
C LEU A 47 -3.90 22.54 21.94
N LYS A 48 -3.34 22.46 23.15
CA LYS A 48 -2.09 23.15 23.47
C LYS A 48 -0.98 22.67 22.53
N LEU A 49 -0.15 23.60 22.06
CA LEU A 49 0.97 23.29 21.17
C LEU A 49 1.90 22.21 21.75
N SER A 50 2.16 22.23 23.07
CA SER A 50 2.96 21.20 23.75
C SER A 50 2.37 19.80 23.59
N SER A 51 1.06 19.66 23.81
CA SER A 51 0.35 18.39 23.65
C SER A 51 0.30 17.94 22.19
N LEU A 52 0.20 18.89 21.25
CA LEU A 52 0.29 18.58 19.82
C LEU A 52 1.66 18.01 19.46
N VAL A 53 2.75 18.60 19.97
CA VAL A 53 4.12 18.10 19.79
C VAL A 53 4.30 16.71 20.38
N GLU A 54 3.79 16.47 21.59
CA GLU A 54 3.86 15.15 22.25
C GLU A 54 3.11 14.07 21.46
N ILE A 55 1.90 14.38 20.98
CA ILE A 55 1.11 13.47 20.13
C ILE A 55 1.84 13.18 18.82
N ALA A 56 2.36 14.21 18.15
CA ALA A 56 3.11 14.05 16.91
C ALA A 56 4.29 13.09 17.12
N ARG A 57 5.10 13.29 18.16
CA ARG A 57 6.24 12.42 18.46
C ARG A 57 5.85 11.00 18.82
N ALA A 58 4.77 10.80 19.57
CA ALA A 58 4.25 9.45 19.84
C ALA A 58 3.82 8.71 18.54
N LEU A 59 3.51 9.47 17.49
CA LEU A 59 3.17 9.01 16.15
C LEU A 59 4.35 9.02 15.17
N ASP A 60 5.59 9.22 15.63
CA ASP A 60 6.81 9.38 14.79
C ASP A 60 6.70 10.52 13.76
N LEU A 61 5.99 11.59 14.11
CA LEU A 61 5.88 12.81 13.33
C LEU A 61 6.63 13.95 14.03
N GLU A 62 7.13 14.90 13.25
CA GLU A 62 7.71 16.15 13.75
C GLU A 62 6.97 17.34 13.16
N ILE A 63 6.72 18.35 14.00
CA ILE A 63 6.05 19.58 13.58
C ILE A 63 7.10 20.58 13.12
N THR A 64 7.00 21.02 11.88
CA THR A 64 7.92 22.00 11.30
C THR A 64 7.16 23.14 10.61
N LEU A 65 7.72 24.33 10.67
CA LEU A 65 7.22 25.48 9.93
C LEU A 65 7.97 25.56 8.61
N VAL A 66 7.24 25.47 7.51
CA VAL A 66 7.79 25.59 6.16
C VAL A 66 7.28 26.86 5.50
N PRO A 67 8.08 27.53 4.65
CA PRO A 67 7.57 28.62 3.83
C PRO A 67 6.37 28.15 2.99
N ARG A 68 5.25 28.89 2.99
CA ARG A 68 4.03 28.47 2.26
C ARG A 68 4.29 28.15 0.78
N LYS A 69 5.21 28.91 0.15
CA LYS A 69 5.60 28.69 -1.25
C LYS A 69 6.35 27.37 -1.49
N ALA A 70 6.93 26.78 -0.46
CA ALA A 70 7.64 25.52 -0.51
C ALA A 70 6.76 24.30 -0.19
N LEU A 71 5.52 24.51 0.28
CA LEU A 71 4.62 23.42 0.68
C LEU A 71 4.42 22.34 -0.41
N PRO A 72 4.19 22.68 -1.70
CA PRO A 72 4.05 21.66 -2.75
C PRO A 72 5.28 20.77 -2.91
N ALA A 73 6.49 21.32 -2.72
CA ALA A 73 7.73 20.56 -2.81
C ALA A 73 7.91 19.61 -1.61
N VAL A 74 7.54 20.06 -0.41
CA VAL A 74 7.55 19.23 0.81
C VAL A 74 6.56 18.08 0.68
N GLU A 75 5.33 18.36 0.27
CA GLU A 75 4.32 17.31 0.04
C GLU A 75 4.75 16.32 -1.05
N GLY A 76 5.39 16.81 -2.12
CA GLY A 76 5.97 15.97 -3.16
C GLY A 76 7.04 15.02 -2.62
N ALA A 77 7.95 15.53 -1.79
CA ALA A 77 9.00 14.72 -1.16
C ALA A 77 8.41 13.67 -0.19
N VAL A 78 7.41 14.05 0.61
CA VAL A 78 6.72 13.13 1.53
C VAL A 78 6.01 12.01 0.76
N ARG A 79 5.29 12.33 -0.32
CA ARG A 79 4.66 11.32 -1.18
C ARG A 79 5.68 10.37 -1.80
N ALA A 80 6.78 10.90 -2.35
CA ALA A 80 7.83 10.07 -2.95
C ALA A 80 8.49 9.13 -1.93
N HIS A 81 8.69 9.59 -0.68
CA HIS A 81 9.18 8.76 0.40
C HIS A 81 8.22 7.61 0.71
N GLY A 82 6.93 7.91 0.90
CA GLY A 82 5.89 6.89 1.11
C GLY A 82 5.90 5.86 -0.01
N THR A 83 5.74 6.28 -1.26
CA THR A 83 5.77 5.39 -2.44
C THR A 83 7.01 4.49 -2.49
N THR A 84 8.18 4.99 -2.11
CA THR A 84 9.42 4.18 -2.07
C THR A 84 9.34 3.08 -1.01
N VAL A 85 8.83 3.40 0.18
CA VAL A 85 8.64 2.45 1.28
C VAL A 85 7.62 1.38 0.88
N GLU A 86 6.47 1.76 0.31
CA GLU A 86 5.42 0.79 0.00
C GLU A 86 5.83 -0.11 -1.18
N THR A 87 6.56 0.44 -2.16
CA THR A 87 7.20 -0.34 -3.23
C THR A 87 8.13 -1.40 -2.65
N SER A 88 8.99 -1.02 -1.69
CA SER A 88 9.93 -1.96 -1.06
C SER A 88 9.19 -3.10 -0.34
N ARG A 89 8.09 -2.79 0.35
CA ARG A 89 7.23 -3.79 1.02
C ARG A 89 6.55 -4.71 0.00
N ALA A 90 6.00 -4.16 -1.08
CA ALA A 90 5.38 -4.93 -2.15
C ALA A 90 6.37 -5.92 -2.78
N VAL A 91 7.58 -5.46 -3.09
CA VAL A 91 8.66 -6.31 -3.62
C VAL A 91 9.00 -7.44 -2.64
N SER A 92 9.11 -7.14 -1.33
CA SER A 92 9.35 -8.17 -0.31
C SER A 92 8.26 -9.23 -0.28
N LEU A 93 6.97 -8.81 -0.31
CA LEU A 93 5.83 -9.73 -0.34
C LEU A 93 5.87 -10.64 -1.58
N LEU A 94 6.11 -10.07 -2.76
CA LEU A 94 6.20 -10.84 -4.01
C LEU A 94 7.34 -11.86 -3.99
N ASN A 95 8.50 -11.46 -3.46
CA ASN A 95 9.65 -12.34 -3.31
C ASN A 95 9.35 -13.51 -2.36
N GLU A 96 8.66 -13.26 -1.24
CA GLU A 96 8.21 -14.32 -0.33
C GLU A 96 7.31 -15.33 -1.04
N GLN A 97 6.33 -14.86 -1.82
CA GLN A 97 5.43 -15.75 -2.56
C GLN A 97 6.15 -16.53 -3.66
N ALA A 98 7.14 -15.93 -4.32
CA ALA A 98 7.97 -16.62 -5.30
C ALA A 98 8.76 -17.76 -4.66
N GLN A 99 9.33 -17.54 -3.47
CA GLN A 99 10.05 -18.58 -2.72
C GLN A 99 9.13 -19.72 -2.27
N ILE A 100 7.89 -19.41 -1.87
CA ILE A 100 6.89 -20.44 -1.56
C ILE A 100 6.56 -21.27 -2.81
N ALA A 101 6.38 -20.62 -3.96
CA ALA A 101 6.12 -21.31 -5.23
C ALA A 101 7.27 -22.25 -5.62
N GLU A 102 8.53 -21.83 -5.47
CA GLU A 102 9.70 -22.70 -5.71
C GLU A 102 9.71 -23.92 -4.78
N ARG A 103 9.41 -23.74 -3.49
CA ARG A 103 9.31 -24.85 -2.53
C ARG A 103 8.19 -25.83 -2.90
N ILE A 104 7.05 -25.32 -3.38
CA ILE A 104 5.96 -26.18 -3.87
C ILE A 104 6.41 -26.95 -5.11
N LYS A 105 7.07 -26.30 -6.07
CA LYS A 105 7.57 -26.96 -7.28
C LYS A 105 8.56 -28.10 -6.95
N ALA A 106 9.43 -27.88 -5.97
CA ALA A 106 10.38 -28.90 -5.52
C ALA A 106 9.70 -30.13 -4.87
N ASN A 107 8.60 -29.91 -4.13
CA ASN A 107 7.88 -30.97 -3.43
C ASN A 107 6.79 -31.65 -4.29
N PHE A 108 6.27 -30.95 -5.30
CA PHE A 108 5.20 -31.38 -6.20
C PHE A 108 5.55 -31.04 -7.66
N PRO A 109 6.50 -31.75 -8.29
CA PRO A 109 6.99 -31.40 -9.63
C PRO A 109 5.91 -31.44 -10.73
N ASP A 110 4.92 -32.32 -10.58
CA ASP A 110 3.83 -32.53 -11.55
C ASP A 110 2.73 -31.45 -11.47
N LEU A 111 2.80 -30.55 -10.49
CA LEU A 111 1.79 -29.53 -10.24
C LEU A 111 1.92 -28.34 -11.20
N SER A 112 1.37 -28.50 -12.42
CA SER A 112 1.43 -27.50 -13.50
C SER A 112 0.96 -26.08 -13.11
N GLN A 113 0.07 -25.95 -12.12
CA GLN A 113 -0.47 -24.67 -11.66
C GLN A 113 0.62 -23.75 -11.09
N VAL A 114 1.72 -24.31 -10.57
CA VAL A 114 2.81 -23.53 -9.96
C VAL A 114 3.46 -22.59 -10.97
N GLU A 115 3.63 -23.02 -12.22
CA GLU A 115 4.25 -22.19 -13.26
C GLU A 115 3.38 -20.98 -13.61
N GLY A 116 2.06 -21.19 -13.67
CA GLY A 116 1.08 -20.11 -13.86
C GLY A 116 1.18 -19.05 -12.77
N PHE A 117 1.38 -19.47 -11.53
CA PHE A 117 1.54 -18.58 -10.38
C PHE A 117 2.87 -17.83 -10.40
N GLN A 118 3.99 -18.52 -10.67
CA GLN A 118 5.30 -17.89 -10.82
C GLN A 118 5.30 -16.83 -11.93
N ASN A 119 4.67 -17.14 -13.08
CA ASN A 119 4.53 -16.20 -14.18
C ASN A 119 3.63 -15.02 -13.80
N ALA A 120 2.54 -15.25 -13.05
CA ALA A 120 1.69 -14.16 -12.55
C ALA A 120 2.49 -13.20 -11.66
N ILE A 121 3.28 -13.71 -10.71
CA ILE A 121 4.17 -12.90 -9.86
C ILE A 121 5.15 -12.07 -10.70
N ARG A 122 5.87 -12.71 -11.65
CA ARG A 122 6.86 -12.04 -12.51
C ARG A 122 6.23 -11.00 -13.45
N SER A 123 4.96 -11.20 -13.82
CA SER A 123 4.23 -10.31 -14.74
C SER A 123 3.67 -9.06 -14.07
N ILE A 124 3.72 -8.96 -12.74
CA ILE A 124 3.35 -7.73 -12.04
C ILE A 124 4.40 -6.68 -12.44
N PRO A 125 3.98 -5.61 -13.12
CA PRO A 125 4.93 -4.62 -13.60
C PRO A 125 5.71 -4.04 -12.41
N ARG A 126 6.99 -3.73 -12.63
CA ARG A 126 7.85 -3.05 -11.64
C ARG A 126 7.41 -1.59 -11.48
N LEU A 127 6.15 -1.38 -11.12
CA LEU A 127 5.59 -0.08 -10.84
C LEU A 127 5.97 0.34 -9.43
N GLN A 128 5.96 1.64 -9.23
CA GLN A 128 5.90 2.22 -7.90
C GLN A 128 4.54 1.86 -7.28
N PHE A 129 4.55 1.43 -6.02
CA PHE A 129 3.35 1.13 -5.24
C PHE A 129 3.09 2.25 -4.24
N ASP A 130 1.88 2.81 -4.27
CA ASP A 130 1.32 3.59 -3.18
C ASP A 130 0.67 2.67 -2.12
N ALA A 131 0.15 3.28 -1.05
CA ALA A 131 -0.45 2.55 0.06
C ALA A 131 -1.71 1.76 -0.36
N ALA A 132 -2.50 2.28 -1.30
CA ALA A 132 -3.71 1.61 -1.78
C ALA A 132 -3.36 0.39 -2.65
N GLN A 133 -2.36 0.55 -3.53
CA GLN A 133 -1.84 -0.51 -4.38
C GLN A 133 -1.17 -1.62 -3.56
N LEU A 134 -0.40 -1.26 -2.52
CA LEU A 134 0.18 -2.25 -1.59
C LEU A 134 -0.92 -3.04 -0.87
N LYS A 135 -1.96 -2.37 -0.40
CA LYS A 135 -3.10 -3.05 0.26
C LYS A 135 -3.82 -3.99 -0.70
N ALA A 136 -4.12 -3.54 -1.92
CA ALA A 136 -4.77 -4.37 -2.94
C ALA A 136 -3.90 -5.57 -3.34
N LEU A 137 -2.57 -5.41 -3.38
CA LEU A 137 -1.65 -6.53 -3.59
C LEU A 137 -1.71 -7.52 -2.41
N ASP A 138 -1.69 -7.02 -1.17
CA ASP A 138 -1.79 -7.86 0.02
C ASP A 138 -3.09 -8.67 0.06
N GLU A 139 -4.21 -8.06 -0.35
CA GLU A 139 -5.52 -8.71 -0.50
C GLU A 139 -5.49 -9.78 -1.61
N ALA A 140 -4.89 -9.47 -2.77
CA ALA A 140 -4.74 -10.43 -3.88
C ALA A 140 -3.87 -11.64 -3.50
N LEU A 141 -2.93 -11.47 -2.56
CA LEU A 141 -2.05 -12.53 -2.07
C LEU A 141 -2.63 -13.35 -0.90
N GLN A 142 -3.81 -13.02 -0.38
CA GLN A 142 -4.44 -13.78 0.71
C GLN A 142 -4.63 -15.28 0.42
N PRO A 143 -5.03 -15.72 -0.79
CA PRO A 143 -5.09 -17.15 -1.12
C PRO A 143 -3.71 -17.81 -1.05
N ALA A 144 -2.65 -17.10 -1.46
CA ALA A 144 -1.27 -17.59 -1.46
C ALA A 144 -0.68 -17.72 -0.05
N LYS A 145 -1.03 -16.80 0.88
CA LYS A 145 -0.61 -16.87 2.29
C LYS A 145 -1.06 -18.18 3.00
N ARG A 146 -2.13 -18.80 2.53
CA ARG A 146 -2.65 -20.08 3.04
C ARG A 146 -1.93 -21.30 2.47
N LEU A 147 -1.09 -21.14 1.44
CA LEU A 147 -0.33 -22.24 0.85
C LEU A 147 0.65 -22.83 1.87
N LYS A 148 1.29 -22.01 2.71
CA LYS A 148 2.21 -22.47 3.76
C LYS A 148 1.54 -23.46 4.71
N THR A 149 0.35 -23.13 5.19
CA THR A 149 -0.42 -24.03 6.08
C THR A 149 -0.86 -25.33 5.40
N ILE A 150 -1.14 -25.31 4.09
CA ILE A 150 -1.54 -26.52 3.34
C ILE A 150 -0.35 -27.45 3.14
N ILE A 151 0.83 -26.89 2.85
CA ILE A 151 2.09 -27.66 2.73
C ILE A 151 2.42 -28.32 4.07
N GLU A 152 2.31 -27.58 5.18
CA GLU A 152 2.61 -28.08 6.53
C GLU A 152 1.59 -29.13 7.01
N ALA A 153 0.31 -29.00 6.62
CA ALA A 153 -0.76 -29.91 7.02
C ALA A 153 -0.91 -31.15 6.11
N GLN A 154 -0.01 -31.39 5.15
CA GLN A 154 -0.15 -32.44 4.12
C GLN A 154 -1.51 -32.38 3.39
N GLY A 155 -2.00 -31.16 3.11
CA GLY A 155 -3.22 -31.01 2.33
C GLY A 155 -3.05 -31.64 0.95
N GLY A 156 -4.04 -32.43 0.52
CA GLY A 156 -3.98 -33.16 -0.74
C GLY A 156 -3.68 -32.26 -1.94
N GLU A 157 -2.95 -32.79 -2.91
CA GLU A 157 -2.46 -32.08 -4.10
C GLU A 157 -3.54 -31.27 -4.82
N ALA A 158 -4.77 -31.80 -4.89
CA ALA A 158 -5.92 -31.09 -5.48
C ALA A 158 -6.31 -29.80 -4.73
N ALA A 159 -6.19 -29.78 -3.40
CA ALA A 159 -6.46 -28.58 -2.61
C ALA A 159 -5.38 -27.52 -2.83
N LEU A 160 -4.12 -27.96 -2.96
CA LEU A 160 -3.00 -27.09 -3.28
C LEU A 160 -3.16 -26.47 -4.68
N ALA A 161 -3.47 -27.30 -5.68
CA ALA A 161 -3.74 -26.88 -7.06
C ALA A 161 -4.78 -25.76 -7.12
N LYS A 162 -5.94 -25.98 -6.48
CA LYS A 162 -7.04 -25.02 -6.44
C LYS A 162 -6.63 -23.68 -5.84
N ARG A 163 -5.86 -23.70 -4.74
CA ARG A 163 -5.43 -22.45 -4.09
C ARG A 163 -4.40 -21.69 -4.91
N ILE A 164 -3.51 -22.38 -5.60
CA ILE A 164 -2.56 -21.76 -6.52
C ILE A 164 -3.29 -21.11 -7.69
N GLU A 165 -4.34 -21.74 -8.21
CA GLU A 165 -5.17 -21.18 -9.28
C GLU A 165 -5.95 -19.94 -8.83
N GLU A 166 -6.55 -19.98 -7.63
CA GLU A 166 -7.19 -18.81 -6.99
C GLU A 166 -6.20 -17.65 -6.84
N ALA A 167 -5.00 -17.92 -6.32
CA ALA A 167 -3.94 -16.91 -6.17
C ALA A 167 -3.47 -16.34 -7.52
N THR A 168 -3.31 -17.21 -8.53
CA THR A 168 -2.92 -16.81 -9.89
C THR A 168 -3.96 -15.88 -10.51
N SER A 169 -5.24 -16.22 -10.38
CA SER A 169 -6.35 -15.43 -10.91
C SER A 169 -6.44 -14.08 -10.22
N ALA A 170 -6.29 -14.04 -8.89
CA ALA A 170 -6.27 -12.80 -8.11
C ALA A 170 -5.11 -11.88 -8.52
N LEU A 171 -3.89 -12.41 -8.70
CA LEU A 171 -2.74 -11.63 -9.16
C LEU A 171 -2.91 -11.09 -10.58
N ARG A 172 -3.48 -11.88 -11.50
CA ARG A 172 -3.79 -11.41 -12.85
C ARG A 172 -4.83 -10.29 -12.85
N HIS A 173 -5.86 -10.42 -12.02
CA HIS A 173 -6.87 -9.38 -11.85
C HIS A 173 -6.26 -8.10 -11.29
N PHE A 174 -5.46 -8.22 -10.22
CA PHE A 174 -4.69 -7.09 -9.66
C PHE A 174 -3.83 -6.41 -10.73
N ARG A 175 -3.04 -7.16 -11.49
CA ARG A 175 -2.20 -6.63 -12.57
C ARG A 175 -3.01 -5.85 -13.60
N ASN A 176 -4.14 -6.40 -14.04
CA ASN A 176 -5.00 -5.73 -15.03
C ASN A 176 -5.53 -4.39 -14.50
N ILE A 177 -5.96 -4.33 -13.23
CA ILE A 177 -6.36 -3.06 -12.60
C ILE A 177 -5.19 -2.06 -12.59
N GLN A 178 -3.99 -2.52 -12.23
CA GLN A 178 -2.81 -1.63 -12.16
C GLN A 178 -2.42 -1.05 -13.53
N VAL A 179 -2.53 -1.83 -14.60
CA VAL A 179 -2.23 -1.36 -15.96
C VAL A 179 -3.26 -0.33 -16.44
N HIS A 180 -4.53 -0.45 -16.04
CA HIS A 180 -5.57 0.52 -16.39
C HIS A 180 -5.57 1.78 -15.52
N ASN A 181 -5.10 1.70 -14.28
CA ASN A 181 -4.98 2.85 -13.37
C ASN A 181 -3.62 3.57 -13.43
N ALA A 182 -2.66 3.08 -14.22
CA ALA A 182 -1.46 3.85 -14.53
C ALA A 182 -1.92 5.18 -15.14
N PRO A 183 -1.50 6.35 -14.61
CA PRO A 183 -1.91 7.62 -15.16
C PRO A 183 -1.60 7.58 -16.64
N LEU A 184 -2.64 7.82 -17.46
CA LEU A 184 -2.47 8.16 -18.86
C LEU A 184 -1.51 9.33 -18.88
N ILE A 185 -0.21 9.06 -19.01
CA ILE A 185 0.72 10.01 -19.58
C ILE A 185 0.08 10.26 -20.93
N GLU A 186 -0.58 11.41 -21.01
CA GLU A 186 -1.31 11.91 -22.16
C GLU A 186 -0.54 11.48 -23.40
N ALA A 187 -1.07 10.46 -24.09
CA ALA A 187 -0.39 9.88 -25.23
C ALA A 187 -0.09 11.05 -26.16
N ALA A 188 1.20 11.36 -26.30
CA ALA A 188 1.69 12.46 -27.11
C ALA A 188 0.92 12.42 -28.43
N ARG A 189 0.11 13.45 -28.67
CA ARG A 189 -0.60 13.62 -29.94
C ARG A 189 0.48 13.52 -31.02
N PRO A 190 0.40 12.57 -31.98
CA PRO A 190 1.39 12.49 -33.04
C PRO A 190 1.39 13.83 -33.79
N ALA A 191 2.48 14.56 -33.65
CA ALA A 191 2.75 15.77 -34.39
C ALA A 191 3.20 15.40 -35.80
N TYR A 192 2.26 14.97 -36.65
CA TYR A 192 2.42 15.01 -38.11
C TYR A 192 1.07 14.68 -38.76
N ARG A 193 0.35 15.71 -39.20
CA ARG A 193 -0.52 15.56 -40.36
C ARG A 193 0.28 16.17 -41.49
N LEU A 194 0.92 15.30 -42.28
CA LEU A 194 1.36 15.65 -43.62
C LEU A 194 0.15 16.23 -44.35
N GLU A 195 0.18 17.52 -44.63
CA GLU A 195 -0.46 18.04 -45.83
C GLU A 195 0.41 17.53 -46.98
N GLU A 196 0.10 16.33 -47.46
CA GLU A 196 0.49 15.94 -48.81
C GLU A 196 -0.43 16.67 -49.78
N ASP A 197 0.21 17.29 -50.76
CA ASP A 197 -0.34 18.00 -51.90
C ASP A 197 -1.55 17.32 -52.54
N ASP A 198 -2.50 18.12 -53.00
CA ASP A 198 -3.18 17.85 -54.27
C ASP A 198 -3.59 19.18 -54.95
N ALA A 199 -2.86 19.45 -56.05
CA ALA A 199 -3.24 20.12 -57.31
C ALA A 199 -4.02 21.44 -57.32
#